data_AF-A0AAD9TTM3-F1
#
_entry.id   AF-A0AAD9TTM3-F1
#
_cell.length_a   1.000
_cell.length_b   1.000
_cell.length_c   1.000
_cell.angle_alpha   90.00
_cell.angle_beta   90.00
_cell.angle_gamma   90.00
#
_symmetry.space_group_name_H-M   'P 1'
#
loop_
_entity.id
_entity.type
_entity.pdbx_description
1 polymer ?
#
loop_
_entity_poly.entity_id
_entity_poly.type
_entity_poly.pdbx_seq_one_letter_code
_entity_poly.pdbx_strand_id
1 'polypeptide(L)'
;MFAKPGSLPSKLRESIRIYPYFKDCIEGIDGTPIPAMITGRNVSSYRNRHGTISQNVLAACNFDLEFIYVLNGWEGSVHDSKLLTYALTRRRTALKVTQVDPELVDEVDPEPVFQMQEQQRTEANEWRHAIALIMWTDARHNDNNENQ
;
A
#
# COMPACT_ATOMS: atom_id res chain seq x y z
N MET A 1 -3.24 17.39 12.77
CA MET A 1 -3.37 16.31 13.78
C MET A 1 -3.63 15.03 13.00
N PHE A 2 -2.89 13.95 13.24
CA PHE A 2 -3.15 12.67 12.57
C PHE A 2 -4.28 11.94 13.28
N ALA A 3 -5.12 11.25 12.52
CA ALA A 3 -6.14 10.37 13.08
C ALA A 3 -5.48 9.16 13.76
N LYS A 4 -6.26 8.47 14.60
CA LYS A 4 -5.85 7.16 15.12
C LYS A 4 -6.12 6.10 14.05
N PRO A 5 -5.40 4.96 14.07
CA PRO A 5 -5.81 3.79 13.30
C PRO A 5 -7.29 3.50 13.58
N GLY A 6 -8.10 3.51 12.52
CA GLY A 6 -9.53 3.24 12.61
C GLY A 6 -9.79 1.75 12.82
N SER A 7 -10.93 1.42 13.41
CA SER A 7 -11.38 0.03 13.47
C SER A 7 -11.91 -0.41 12.11
N LEU A 8 -11.73 -1.68 11.77
CA LEU A 8 -12.35 -2.28 10.60
C LEU A 8 -13.88 -2.04 10.61
N PRO A 9 -14.47 -1.48 9.52
CA PRO A 9 -15.90 -1.25 9.42
C PRO A 9 -16.73 -2.52 9.67
N SER A 10 -17.91 -2.38 10.28
CA SER A 10 -18.79 -3.50 10.64
C SER A 10 -19.10 -4.41 9.45
N LYS A 11 -19.32 -3.82 8.26
CA LYS A 11 -19.56 -4.57 7.01
C LYS A 11 -18.44 -5.54 6.65
N LEU A 12 -17.18 -5.18 6.93
CA LEU A 12 -16.02 -6.03 6.67
C LEU A 12 -15.77 -7.00 7.83
N ARG A 13 -16.02 -6.56 9.08
CA ARG A 13 -15.85 -7.37 10.29
C ARG A 13 -16.87 -8.52 10.39
N GLU A 14 -18.10 -8.29 9.96
CA GLU A 14 -19.21 -9.25 10.07
C GLU A 14 -19.19 -10.28 8.93
N SER A 15 -18.45 -10.01 7.85
CA SER A 15 -18.29 -10.93 6.74
C SER A 15 -17.20 -11.96 7.06
N ILE A 16 -17.59 -13.18 7.47
CA ILE A 16 -16.65 -14.30 7.70
C ILE A 16 -15.78 -14.57 6.46
N ARG A 17 -16.30 -14.25 5.27
CA ARG A 17 -15.63 -14.43 3.98
C ARG A 17 -14.54 -13.39 3.73
N ILE A 18 -14.82 -12.12 4.03
CA ILE A 18 -13.94 -11.00 3.67
C ILE A 18 -13.03 -10.63 4.84
N TYR A 19 -13.50 -10.80 6.07
CA TYR A 19 -12.79 -10.47 7.30
C TYR A 19 -11.35 -11.01 7.35
N PRO A 20 -11.04 -12.26 6.96
CA PRO A 20 -9.68 -12.78 7.01
C PRO A 20 -8.66 -11.96 6.21
N TYR A 21 -9.09 -11.36 5.08
CA TYR A 21 -8.22 -10.57 4.21
C TYR A 21 -7.99 -9.13 4.70
N PHE A 22 -8.91 -8.59 5.49
CA PHE A 22 -8.87 -7.22 6.00
C PHE A 22 -8.62 -7.13 7.50
N LYS A 23 -8.45 -8.28 8.16
CA LYS A 23 -8.05 -8.35 9.56
C LYS A 23 -6.69 -7.66 9.69
N ASP A 24 -6.62 -6.69 10.61
CA ASP A 24 -5.42 -5.89 10.89
C ASP A 24 -4.88 -5.06 9.70
N CYS A 25 -5.71 -4.89 8.66
CA CYS A 25 -5.38 -4.09 7.48
C CYS A 25 -5.47 -2.58 7.78
N ILE A 26 -4.51 -1.83 7.27
CA ILE A 26 -4.60 -0.37 7.10
C ILE A 26 -5.21 -0.11 5.72
N GLU A 27 -6.29 0.68 5.66
CA GLU A 27 -7.17 0.77 4.49
C GLU A 27 -6.41 1.07 3.19
N GLY A 28 -5.53 2.08 3.22
CA GLY A 28 -4.81 2.51 2.03
C GLY A 28 -3.48 3.14 2.35
N ILE A 29 -2.49 2.82 1.50
CA ILE A 29 -1.23 3.55 1.39
C ILE A 29 -1.04 3.88 -0.08
N ASP A 30 -0.75 5.13 -0.39
CA ASP A 30 -0.41 5.53 -1.76
C ASP A 30 0.69 6.59 -1.80
N GLY A 31 1.51 6.53 -2.86
CA GLY A 31 2.53 7.51 -3.19
C GLY A 31 1.98 8.50 -4.21
N THR A 32 1.71 9.73 -3.78
CA THR A 32 1.15 10.77 -4.64
C THR A 32 2.21 11.82 -4.99
N PRO A 33 2.59 11.96 -6.28
CA PRO A 33 3.45 13.06 -6.71
C PRO A 33 2.67 14.37 -6.73
N ILE A 34 3.11 15.35 -5.94
CA ILE A 34 2.55 16.70 -5.92
C ILE A 34 3.52 17.70 -6.60
N PRO A 35 3.02 18.74 -7.30
CA PRO A 35 3.87 19.76 -7.88
C PRO A 35 4.78 20.41 -6.82
N ALA A 36 6.03 20.68 -7.19
CA ALA A 36 7.00 21.33 -6.31
C ALA A 36 7.67 22.51 -7.01
N MET A 37 7.90 23.59 -6.26
CA MET A 37 8.73 24.71 -6.71
C MET A 37 10.10 24.57 -6.09
N ILE A 38 11.06 24.09 -6.89
CA ILE A 38 12.44 23.86 -6.45
C ILE A 38 13.35 24.65 -7.36
N THR A 39 14.35 25.30 -6.78
CA THR A 39 15.31 26.14 -7.47
C THR A 39 16.74 25.69 -7.17
N GLY A 40 17.66 25.89 -8.11
CA GLY A 40 19.09 25.61 -7.90
C GLY A 40 19.48 24.17 -8.25
N ARG A 41 20.48 23.62 -7.53
CA ARG A 41 21.17 22.37 -7.93
C ARG A 41 20.34 21.10 -7.76
N ASN A 42 19.25 21.16 -7.00
CA ASN A 42 18.41 19.99 -6.69
C ASN A 42 17.27 19.78 -7.70
N VAL A 43 17.08 20.66 -8.69
CA VAL A 43 15.96 20.58 -9.65
C VAL A 43 15.95 19.25 -10.42
N SER A 44 17.13 18.73 -10.77
CA SER A 44 17.25 17.48 -11.52
C SER A 44 16.65 16.28 -10.79
N SER A 45 16.77 16.21 -9.47
CA SER A 45 16.35 15.03 -8.72
C SER A 45 14.84 15.00 -8.45
N TYR A 46 14.20 16.17 -8.43
CA TYR A 46 12.73 16.31 -8.31
C TYR A 46 11.99 16.28 -9.64
N ARG A 47 12.71 16.11 -10.75
CA ARG A 47 12.10 15.95 -12.07
C ARG A 47 11.54 14.53 -12.20
N ASN A 48 10.24 14.41 -12.44
CA ASN A 48 9.61 13.12 -12.70
C ASN A 48 9.84 12.66 -14.15
N ARG A 49 9.37 11.45 -14.48
CA ARG A 49 9.45 10.87 -15.84
C ARG A 49 8.73 11.69 -16.93
N HIS A 50 7.80 12.56 -16.53
CA HIS A 50 7.07 13.47 -17.42
C HIS A 50 7.77 14.83 -17.57
N GLY A 51 8.96 14.98 -16.99
CA GLY A 51 9.74 16.21 -17.06
C GLY A 51 9.23 17.36 -16.19
N THR A 52 8.26 17.10 -15.32
CA THR A 52 7.69 18.09 -14.39
C THR A 52 8.40 17.99 -13.04
N ILE A 53 8.56 19.13 -12.35
CA ILE A 53 9.12 19.16 -11.00
C ILE A 53 8.03 18.80 -9.99
N SER A 54 8.27 17.74 -9.22
CA SER A 54 7.33 17.21 -8.25
C SER A 54 8.07 16.63 -7.05
N GLN A 55 7.37 16.54 -5.92
CA GLN A 55 7.81 15.77 -4.77
C GLN A 55 6.82 14.62 -4.55
N ASN A 56 7.31 13.45 -4.17
CA ASN A 56 6.46 12.32 -3.82
C ASN A 56 6.05 12.44 -2.35
N VAL A 57 4.76 12.23 -2.09
CA VAL A 57 4.17 12.19 -0.75
C VAL A 57 3.55 10.82 -0.55
N LEU A 58 4.08 10.04 0.40
CA LEU A 58 3.46 8.80 0.82
C LEU A 58 2.44 9.12 1.92
N ALA A 59 1.19 8.77 1.69
CA ALA A 59 0.12 8.94 2.67
C ALA A 59 -0.51 7.59 3.02
N ALA A 60 -0.92 7.43 4.28
CA ALA A 60 -1.75 6.31 4.71
C ALA A 60 -3.03 6.82 5.39
N CYS A 61 -4.14 6.12 5.15
CA CYS A 61 -5.45 6.45 5.70
C CYS A 61 -6.06 5.28 6.50
N ASN A 62 -6.95 5.63 7.43
CA ASN A 62 -7.89 4.68 8.04
C ASN A 62 -9.15 4.54 7.17
N PHE A 63 -10.02 3.57 7.47
CA PHE A 63 -11.27 3.30 6.75
C PHE A 63 -12.28 4.45 6.64
N ASP A 64 -12.07 5.54 7.39
CA ASP A 64 -12.87 6.77 7.30
C ASP A 64 -12.20 7.81 6.37
N LEU A 65 -11.18 7.39 5.60
CA LEU A 65 -10.33 8.21 4.73
C LEU A 65 -9.57 9.32 5.46
N GLU A 66 -9.35 9.17 6.77
CA GLU A 66 -8.58 10.12 7.55
C GLU A 66 -7.09 9.77 7.52
N PHE A 67 -6.24 10.77 7.29
CA PHE A 67 -4.79 10.55 7.30
C PHE A 67 -4.29 10.14 8.68
N ILE A 68 -3.71 8.95 8.75
CA ILE A 68 -3.01 8.43 9.93
C ILE A 68 -1.49 8.64 9.81
N TYR A 69 -0.99 8.81 8.58
CA TYR A 69 0.42 9.05 8.31
C TYR A 69 0.61 9.84 7.01
N VAL A 70 1.57 10.76 7.01
CA VAL A 70 2.03 11.49 5.83
C VAL A 70 3.55 11.63 5.88
N LEU A 71 4.23 11.20 4.82
CA LEU A 71 5.65 11.39 4.58
C LEU A 71 5.83 12.22 3.31
N ASN A 72 6.37 13.43 3.45
CA ASN A 72 6.59 14.37 2.36
C ASN A 72 8.09 14.64 2.12
N GLY A 73 8.38 15.48 1.12
CA GLY A 73 9.72 16.00 0.87
C GLY A 73 10.64 15.04 0.13
N TRP A 74 10.10 14.00 -0.50
CA TRP A 74 10.89 13.09 -1.34
C TRP A 74 10.91 13.56 -2.77
N GLU A 75 12.03 13.32 -3.43
CA GLU A 75 12.22 13.56 -4.86
C GLU A 75 11.11 12.89 -5.69
N GLY A 76 10.49 13.62 -6.62
CA GLY A 76 9.38 13.11 -7.44
C GLY A 76 9.75 11.99 -8.42
N SER A 77 11.04 11.67 -8.54
CA SER A 77 11.56 10.52 -9.28
C SER A 77 11.65 9.23 -8.44
N VAL A 78 11.48 9.33 -7.12
CA VAL A 78 11.69 8.19 -6.23
C VAL A 78 10.52 7.21 -6.28
N HIS A 79 10.85 5.93 -6.37
CA HIS A 79 9.92 4.82 -6.35
C HIS A 79 9.19 4.69 -5.00
N ASP A 80 7.91 4.34 -5.07
CA ASP A 80 7.05 4.19 -3.88
C ASP A 80 7.55 3.10 -2.93
N SER A 81 8.16 2.04 -3.43
CA SER A 81 8.80 0.99 -2.61
C SER A 81 9.90 1.55 -1.70
N LYS A 82 10.69 2.50 -2.21
CA LYS A 82 11.74 3.16 -1.42
C LYS A 82 11.14 4.08 -0.36
N LEU A 83 10.06 4.80 -0.68
CA LEU A 83 9.33 5.62 0.27
C LEU A 83 8.69 4.77 1.37
N LEU A 84 8.10 3.63 1.00
CA LEU A 84 7.48 2.69 1.94
C LEU A 84 8.52 2.09 2.89
N THR A 85 9.63 1.55 2.36
CA THR A 85 10.73 1.02 3.19
C THR A 85 11.28 2.09 4.13
N TYR A 86 11.43 3.32 3.66
CA TYR A 86 11.84 4.43 4.52
C TYR A 86 10.79 4.73 5.59
N ALA A 87 9.50 4.78 5.24
CA ALA A 87 8.42 5.01 6.18
C ALA A 87 8.37 3.94 7.29
N LEU A 88 8.63 2.67 6.97
CA LEU A 88 8.62 1.57 7.94
C LEU A 88 9.86 1.54 8.84
N THR A 89 11.03 1.92 8.32
CA THR A 89 12.31 1.81 9.06
C THR A 89 12.68 3.08 9.85
N ARG A 90 11.90 4.16 9.69
CA ARG A 90 12.22 5.47 10.29
C ARG A 90 12.07 5.48 11.81
N ARG A 91 13.18 5.66 12.53
CA ARG A 91 13.23 5.57 14.01
C ARG A 91 12.25 6.47 14.79
N ARG A 92 11.93 7.68 14.30
CA ARG A 92 11.15 8.67 15.06
C ARG A 92 9.66 8.72 14.70
N THR A 93 9.33 8.47 13.44
CA THR A 93 7.97 8.63 12.92
C THR A 93 7.71 7.49 11.94
N ALA A 94 8.02 6.26 12.35
CA ALA A 94 7.76 5.11 11.50
C ALA A 94 6.25 5.00 11.26
N LEU A 95 5.86 4.62 10.05
CA LEU A 95 4.52 4.11 9.81
C LEU A 95 4.37 2.84 10.65
N LYS A 96 3.51 2.89 11.66
CA LYS A 96 3.28 1.76 12.56
C LYS A 96 2.28 0.82 11.90
N VAL A 97 2.79 -0.27 11.35
CA VAL A 97 1.98 -1.41 10.92
C VAL A 97 1.97 -2.41 12.08
N THR A 98 0.80 -2.87 12.50
CA THR A 98 0.67 -4.02 13.39
C THR A 98 1.22 -5.24 12.66
N GLN A 99 2.41 -5.69 13.05
CA GLN A 99 2.99 -6.92 12.49
C GLN A 99 2.16 -8.12 12.98
N VAL A 100 1.81 -9.01 12.06
CA VAL A 100 1.30 -10.35 12.38
C VAL A 100 2.49 -11.17 12.90
N ASP A 101 2.27 -11.99 13.92
CA ASP A 101 3.32 -12.85 14.48
C ASP A 101 3.97 -13.72 13.38
N PRO A 102 5.31 -13.81 13.30
CA PRO A 102 6.03 -14.45 12.19
C PRO A 102 5.79 -15.95 12.00
N GLU A 103 5.10 -16.64 12.92
CA GLU A 103 4.90 -18.10 12.88
C GLU A 103 4.04 -18.62 11.70
N LEU A 104 3.51 -17.74 10.85
CA LEU A 104 2.64 -18.09 9.71
C LEU A 104 3.19 -17.71 8.33
N VAL A 105 4.46 -17.32 8.22
CA VAL A 105 5.05 -16.95 6.92
C VAL A 105 6.14 -17.96 6.57
N ASP A 106 5.83 -18.88 5.65
CA ASP A 106 6.84 -19.74 5.03
C ASP A 106 7.93 -18.85 4.41
N GLU A 107 9.19 -19.12 4.75
CA GLU A 107 10.36 -18.41 4.26
C GLU A 107 10.45 -18.53 2.73
N VAL A 108 10.12 -17.46 2.01
CA VAL A 108 10.49 -17.30 0.59
C VAL A 108 11.79 -16.48 0.56
N ASP A 109 12.84 -17.15 0.10
CA ASP A 109 14.20 -16.60 -0.08
C ASP A 109 14.17 -15.28 -0.86
N PRO A 110 14.75 -14.18 -0.35
CA PRO A 110 14.74 -12.90 -1.05
C PRO A 110 15.76 -12.91 -2.21
N GLU A 111 15.29 -13.23 -3.42
CA GLU A 111 16.06 -12.97 -4.64
C GLU A 111 16.39 -11.47 -4.83
N PRO A 112 17.51 -11.13 -5.47
CA PRO A 112 17.98 -9.75 -5.58
C PRO A 112 17.01 -8.91 -6.45
N VAL A 113 16.27 -8.03 -5.77
CA VAL A 113 15.23 -7.15 -6.34
C VAL A 113 15.86 -6.04 -7.18
N PHE A 114 16.08 -6.33 -8.46
CA PHE A 114 16.22 -5.31 -9.51
C PHE A 114 15.27 -5.64 -10.67
N GLN A 115 13.97 -5.61 -10.37
CA GLN A 115 12.93 -5.77 -11.39
C GLN A 115 12.57 -4.42 -12.01
N MET A 116 12.34 -4.39 -13.33
CA MET A 116 11.80 -3.20 -13.99
C MET A 116 10.37 -2.91 -13.53
N GLN A 117 9.98 -1.63 -13.55
CA GLN A 117 8.66 -1.16 -13.10
C GLN A 117 7.49 -1.87 -13.80
N GLU A 118 7.66 -2.26 -15.07
CA GLU A 118 6.66 -3.04 -15.80
C GLU A 118 6.52 -4.46 -15.27
N GLN A 119 7.62 -5.09 -14.85
CA GLN A 119 7.61 -6.42 -14.26
C GLN A 119 6.87 -6.41 -12.92
N GLN A 120 7.21 -5.47 -12.03
CA GLN A 120 6.49 -5.30 -10.75
C GLN A 120 5.01 -4.98 -10.94
N ARG A 121 4.67 -4.19 -11.97
CA ARG A 121 3.28 -3.88 -12.30
C ARG A 121 2.54 -5.12 -12.81
N THR A 122 3.18 -5.92 -13.66
CA THR A 122 2.60 -7.17 -14.17
C THR A 122 2.38 -8.15 -13.02
N GLU A 123 3.39 -8.36 -12.18
CA GLU A 123 3.28 -9.21 -10.99
C GLU A 123 2.18 -8.71 -10.05
N ALA A 124 2.17 -7.42 -9.71
CA ALA A 124 1.12 -6.85 -8.86
C ALA A 124 -0.28 -6.98 -9.48
N ASN A 125 -0.40 -6.85 -10.80
CA ASN A 125 -1.67 -7.08 -11.50
C ASN A 125 -2.07 -8.55 -11.47
N GLU A 126 -1.14 -9.48 -11.65
CA GLU A 126 -1.38 -10.92 -11.54
C GLU A 126 -1.83 -11.30 -10.13
N TRP A 127 -1.16 -10.79 -9.10
CA TRP A 127 -1.57 -10.94 -7.71
C TRP A 127 -2.98 -10.40 -7.46
N ARG A 128 -3.28 -9.19 -7.97
CA ARG A 128 -4.64 -8.61 -7.88
C ARG A 128 -5.67 -9.46 -8.60
N HIS A 129 -5.35 -9.97 -9.78
CA HIS A 129 -6.22 -10.86 -10.54
C HIS A 129 -6.45 -12.18 -9.82
N ALA A 130 -5.42 -12.79 -9.26
CA ALA A 130 -5.52 -14.05 -8.51
C ALA A 130 -6.39 -13.88 -7.26
N ILE A 131 -6.14 -12.83 -6.47
CA ILE A 131 -6.95 -12.51 -5.29
C ILE A 131 -8.40 -12.23 -5.70
N ALA A 132 -8.62 -11.41 -6.73
CA ALA A 132 -9.97 -11.13 -7.23
C ALA A 132 -10.66 -12.41 -7.73
N LEU A 133 -9.93 -13.33 -8.38
CA LEU A 133 -10.47 -14.60 -8.84
C LEU A 133 -10.89 -15.48 -7.68
N ILE A 134 -10.03 -15.61 -6.65
CA ILE A 134 -10.31 -16.38 -5.43
C ILE A 134 -11.53 -15.81 -4.71
N MET A 135 -11.57 -14.49 -4.51
CA MET A 135 -12.73 -13.81 -3.91
C MET A 135 -14.02 -14.07 -4.71
N TRP A 136 -13.93 -14.06 -6.04
CA TRP A 136 -15.06 -14.26 -6.94
C TRP A 136 -15.52 -15.71 -7.03
N THR A 137 -14.60 -16.69 -6.99
CA THR A 137 -14.95 -18.11 -6.92
C THR A 137 -15.58 -18.44 -5.59
N ASP A 138 -15.06 -17.92 -4.49
CA ASP A 138 -15.64 -18.13 -3.16
C ASP A 138 -17.02 -17.49 -3.04
N ALA A 139 -17.23 -16.31 -3.65
CA ALA A 139 -18.56 -15.69 -3.72
C ALA A 139 -19.55 -16.57 -4.51
N ARG A 140 -19.17 -17.09 -5.68
CA ARG A 140 -20.06 -17.91 -6.53
C ARG A 140 -20.42 -19.28 -5.96
N HIS A 141 -19.54 -19.90 -5.16
CA HIS A 141 -19.87 -21.16 -4.49
C HIS A 141 -20.95 -20.97 -3.40
N ASN A 142 -21.18 -19.75 -2.93
CA ASN A 142 -22.18 -19.44 -1.92
C ASN A 142 -23.60 -19.34 -2.51
N ASP A 143 -23.75 -18.73 -3.69
CA ASP A 143 -25.05 -18.59 -4.38
C ASP A 143 -25.68 -19.95 -4.75
N ASN A 144 -24.82 -20.97 -4.92
CA ASN A 144 -25.26 -22.33 -5.23
C ASN A 144 -25.64 -23.15 -3.98
N ASN A 145 -25.24 -22.73 -2.77
CA ASN A 145 -25.56 -23.40 -1.51
C ASN A 145 -26.74 -22.78 -0.74
N GLU A 146 -27.21 -21.59 -1.13
CA GLU A 146 -28.40 -20.94 -0.55
C GLU A 146 -29.72 -21.31 -1.25
N ASN A 147 -29.66 -22.16 -2.28
CA ASN A 147 -30.82 -22.62 -3.08
C ASN A 147 -31.20 -24.10 -2.82
N GLN A 148 -30.90 -24.66 -1.64
CA GLN A 148 -31.27 -26.03 -1.26
C GLN A 148 -31.94 -26.10 0.11
#